data_AF-A0A803KF97-F1
#
_entry.id   AF-A0A803KF97-F1
#
_cell.length_a   1.000
_cell.length_b   1.000
_cell.length_c   1.000
_cell.angle_alpha   90.00
_cell.angle_beta   90.00
_cell.angle_gamma   90.00
#
_symmetry.space_group_name_H-M   'P 1'
#
loop_
_entity.id
_entity.type
_entity.pdbx_description
1 polymer ?
#
loop_
_entity_poly.entity_id
_entity_poly.type
_entity_poly.pdbx_seq_one_letter_code
_entity_poly.pdbx_strand_id
1 'polypeptide(L)'
;LVTLFRCDLLVTLFKCDLLVTLFKCDLLVTLFKCDLLVTLFKCDLLVTLFKCDLLVTLFKCDLLVTLFICDLLVTLFICDLLVTFFICNLLVTLFRCDLLVTLFRCDLLVTLFRCDLLVTLFRCDLLVTLFRCDLLVTLFRCDLLVTFALEAFCAFVY
;
A
#
# COMPACT_ATOMS: atom_id res chain seq x y z
N LEU A 1 -10.26 19.90 -4.57
CA LEU A 1 -9.02 20.67 -4.81
C LEU A 1 -8.10 19.86 -5.71
N VAL A 2 -7.47 20.48 -6.72
CA VAL A 2 -6.43 19.83 -7.56
C VAL A 2 -5.12 20.57 -7.36
N THR A 3 -4.05 19.87 -7.00
CA THR A 3 -2.74 20.49 -6.73
C THR A 3 -1.59 19.68 -7.31
N LEU A 4 -0.51 20.37 -7.66
CA LEU A 4 0.73 19.79 -8.17
C LEU A 4 1.91 20.39 -7.41
N PHE A 5 2.78 19.52 -6.91
CA PHE A 5 3.97 19.92 -6.16
C PHE A 5 5.23 19.36 -6.82
N ARG A 6 6.26 20.22 -6.93
CA ARG A 6 7.58 19.86 -7.42
C ARG A 6 8.66 20.60 -6.64
N CYS A 7 9.31 19.91 -5.70
CA CYS A 7 10.29 20.47 -4.77
C CYS A 7 11.21 19.37 -4.27
N ASP A 8 12.43 19.66 -3.82
CA ASP A 8 13.33 18.62 -3.28
C ASP A 8 12.77 18.03 -1.97
N LEU A 9 12.34 18.91 -1.06
CA LEU A 9 11.74 18.57 0.22
C LEU A 9 10.33 19.13 0.32
N LEU A 10 9.37 18.30 0.75
CA LEU A 10 8.03 18.77 1.04
C LEU A 10 7.44 18.07 2.28
N VAL A 11 6.87 18.88 3.18
CA VAL A 11 6.09 18.41 4.33
C VAL A 11 4.74 19.09 4.29
N THR A 12 3.66 18.32 4.15
CA THR A 12 2.31 18.89 4.00
C THR A 12 1.24 18.14 4.79
N LEU A 13 0.18 18.87 5.13
CA LEU A 13 -1.04 18.33 5.72
C LEU A 13 -2.23 18.82 4.90
N PHE A 14 -3.09 17.89 4.49
CA PHE A 14 -4.32 18.19 3.79
C PHE A 14 -5.54 17.75 4.59
N LYS A 15 -6.52 18.64 4.67
CA LYS A 15 -7.84 18.36 5.25
C LYS A 15 -8.94 18.97 4.38
N CYS A 16 -9.57 18.16 3.54
CA CYS A 16 -10.58 18.60 2.55
C CYS A 16 -11.51 17.43 2.20
N ASP A 17 -12.74 17.69 1.77
CA ASP A 17 -13.65 16.61 1.36
C ASP A 17 -13.14 15.87 0.12
N LEU A 18 -12.70 16.60 -0.90
CA LEU A 18 -12.20 16.03 -2.16
C LEU A 18 -10.85 16.62 -2.56
N LEU A 19 -9.87 15.74 -2.76
CA LEU A 19 -8.52 16.13 -3.13
C LEU A 19 -7.94 15.24 -4.24
N VAL A 20 -7.34 15.89 -5.23
CA VAL A 20 -6.54 15.25 -6.27
C VAL A 20 -5.16 15.90 -6.25
N THR A 21 -4.11 15.11 -6.08
CA THR A 21 -2.74 15.64 -5.95
C THR A 21 -1.75 14.86 -6.77
N LEU A 22 -0.73 15.57 -7.28
CA LEU A 22 0.46 14.98 -7.87
C LEU A 22 1.70 15.54 -7.18
N PHE A 23 2.55 14.65 -6.68
CA PHE A 23 3.81 15.01 -6.03
C PHE A 23 4.99 14.46 -6.81
N LYS A 24 5.97 15.33 -7.05
CA LYS A 24 7.28 14.97 -7.56
C LYS A 24 8.36 15.61 -6.70
N CYS A 25 8.92 14.86 -5.75
CA CYS A 25 9.87 15.37 -4.77
C CYS A 25 11.00 14.38 -4.53
N ASP A 26 12.12 14.78 -3.93
CA ASP A 26 13.13 13.80 -3.51
C ASP A 26 12.71 13.19 -2.16
N LEU A 27 12.32 14.05 -1.20
CA LEU A 27 11.82 13.65 0.11
C LEU A 27 10.45 14.27 0.39
N LEU A 28 9.49 13.42 0.71
CA LEU A 28 8.11 13.84 0.96
C LEU A 28 7.53 13.20 2.22
N VAL A 29 6.96 14.04 3.07
CA VAL A 29 6.19 13.63 4.25
C VAL A 29 4.81 14.26 4.19
N THR A 30 3.75 13.44 4.16
CA THR A 30 2.38 13.96 4.06
C THR A 30 1.41 13.29 4.99
N LEU A 31 0.46 14.07 5.50
CA LEU A 31 -0.74 13.57 6.17
C LEU A 31 -1.99 14.01 5.40
N PHE A 32 -2.85 13.05 5.07
CA PHE A 32 -4.12 13.31 4.42
C PHE A 32 -5.29 12.92 5.30
N LYS A 33 -6.25 13.83 5.43
CA LYS A 33 -7.56 13.57 6.02
C LYS A 33 -8.65 14.08 5.08
N CYS A 34 -9.19 13.21 4.24
CA CYS A 34 -10.13 13.58 3.17
C CYS A 34 -11.22 12.53 2.99
N ASP A 35 -12.43 12.88 2.57
CA ASP A 35 -13.45 11.86 2.28
C ASP A 35 -13.07 11.10 0.99
N LEU A 36 -12.70 11.83 -0.06
CA LEU A 36 -12.22 11.28 -1.33
C LEU A 36 -10.84 11.81 -1.69
N LEU A 37 -9.91 10.91 -1.94
CA LEU A 37 -8.54 11.24 -2.29
C LEU A 37 -8.02 10.43 -3.46
N VAL A 38 -7.45 11.14 -4.43
CA VAL A 38 -6.70 10.56 -5.54
C VAL A 38 -5.31 11.16 -5.56
N THR A 39 -4.28 10.32 -5.50
CA THR A 39 -2.89 10.79 -5.44
C THR A 39 -1.98 10.03 -6.38
N LEU A 40 -0.98 10.74 -6.92
CA LEU A 40 0.17 10.14 -7.58
C LEU A 40 1.44 10.69 -6.95
N PHE A 41 2.29 9.79 -6.49
CA PHE A 41 3.58 10.12 -5.89
C PHE A 41 4.72 9.58 -6.74
N LYS A 42 5.68 10.45 -7.04
CA LYS A 42 6.97 10.09 -7.59
C LYS A 42 8.07 10.71 -6.74
N CYS A 43 8.63 9.96 -5.79
CA CYS A 43 9.66 10.48 -4.89
C CYS A 43 10.77 9.48 -4.61
N ASP A 44 11.94 9.88 -4.15
CA ASP A 44 12.96 8.92 -3.73
C ASP A 44 12.59 8.33 -2.37
N LEU A 45 12.24 9.20 -1.41
CA LEU A 45 11.78 8.83 -0.07
C LEU A 45 10.40 9.40 0.23
N LEU A 46 9.49 8.54 0.66
CA LEU A 46 8.14 8.94 0.99
C LEU A 46 7.64 8.33 2.30
N VAL A 47 7.12 9.19 3.17
CA VAL A 47 6.40 8.81 4.38
C VAL A 47 5.01 9.41 4.35
N THR A 48 3.98 8.57 4.42
CA THR A 48 2.59 9.04 4.33
C THR A 48 1.67 8.41 5.38
N LEU A 49 0.69 9.20 5.79
CA LEU A 49 -0.47 8.72 6.53
C LEU A 49 -1.74 9.18 5.83
N PHE A 50 -2.63 8.23 5.55
CA PHE A 50 -3.93 8.49 4.94
C PHE A 50 -5.05 8.09 5.88
N LYS A 51 -6.00 9.00 6.07
CA LYS A 51 -7.29 8.74 6.69
C LYS A 51 -8.40 9.25 5.78
N CYS A 52 -9.00 8.34 5.02
CA CYS A 52 -9.99 8.69 3.99
C CYS A 52 -11.11 7.67 3.84
N ASP A 53 -12.30 8.05 3.39
CA ASP A 53 -13.34 7.05 3.11
C ASP A 53 -13.01 6.29 1.82
N LEU A 54 -12.71 7.03 0.74
CA LEU A 54 -12.27 6.52 -0.55
C LEU A 54 -10.86 7.00 -0.89
N LEU A 55 -9.97 6.07 -1.19
CA LEU A 55 -8.61 6.38 -1.57
C LEU A 55 -8.14 5.60 -2.79
N VAL A 56 -7.62 6.33 -3.77
CA VAL A 56 -6.93 5.78 -4.94
C VAL A 56 -5.52 6.38 -5.00
N THR A 57 -4.50 5.52 -4.98
CA THR A 57 -3.11 5.99 -4.98
C THR A 57 -2.23 5.20 -5.94
N LEU A 58 -1.26 5.91 -6.50
CA LEU A 58 -0.13 5.31 -7.20
C LEU A 58 1.17 5.84 -6.61
N PHE A 59 2.03 4.93 -6.21
CA PHE A 59 3.34 5.25 -5.67
C PHE A 59 4.44 4.71 -6.57
N LYS A 60 5.38 5.58 -6.91
CA LYS A 60 6.66 5.22 -7.52
C LYS A 60 7.79 5.85 -6.72
N CYS A 61 8.39 5.08 -5.81
CA CYS A 61 9.46 5.59 -4.94
C CYS A 61 10.58 4.59 -4.72
N ASP A 62 11.75 4.99 -4.22
CA ASP A 62 12.78 4.00 -3.86
C ASP A 62 12.47 3.44 -2.46
N LEU A 63 12.22 4.32 -1.49
CA LEU A 63 11.78 3.98 -0.14
C LEU A 63 10.37 4.51 0.13
N LEU A 64 9.48 3.63 0.58
CA LEU A 64 8.13 4.02 0.96
C LEU A 64 7.71 3.43 2.32
N VAL A 65 7.22 4.32 3.18
CA VAL A 65 6.55 3.96 4.43
C VAL A 65 5.16 4.58 4.46
N THR A 66 4.13 3.75 4.55
CA THR A 66 2.74 4.23 4.48
C THR A 66 1.85 3.58 5.53
N LEU A 67 0.93 4.38 6.07
CA LEU A 67 -0.20 3.90 6.86
C LEU A 67 -1.52 4.34 6.23
N PHE A 68 -2.42 3.39 6.03
CA PHE A 68 -3.75 3.64 5.45
C PHE A 68 -4.85 3.24 6.43
N ILE A 69 -5.79 4.16 6.64
CA ILE A 69 -7.05 3.93 7.36
C ILE A 69 -8.18 4.41 6.46
N CYS A 70 -8.84 3.48 5.77
CA CYS A 70 -9.87 3.82 4.78
C CYS A 70 -11.00 2.82 4.68
N ASP A 71 -12.20 3.21 4.23
CA ASP A 71 -13.24 2.21 3.96
C ASP A 71 -12.93 1.43 2.67
N LEU A 72 -12.60 2.16 1.59
CA LEU A 72 -12.26 1.59 0.29
C LEU A 72 -10.91 2.13 -0.18
N LEU A 73 -10.00 1.20 -0.48
CA LEU A 73 -8.65 1.51 -0.92
C LEU A 73 -8.24 0.73 -2.17
N VAL A 74 -7.77 1.47 -3.16
CA VAL A 74 -7.12 0.92 -4.36
C VAL A 74 -5.73 1.52 -4.47
N THR A 75 -4.71 0.67 -4.49
CA THR A 75 -3.31 1.11 -4.50
C THR A 75 -2.46 0.33 -5.49
N LEU A 76 -1.48 1.02 -6.05
CA LEU A 76 -0.40 0.43 -6.82
C LEU A 76 0.94 0.95 -6.28
N PHE A 77 1.83 0.04 -5.95
CA PHE A 77 3.16 0.33 -5.44
C PHE A 77 4.24 -0.21 -6.37
N ILE A 78 5.15 0.68 -6.77
CA ILE A 78 6.40 0.34 -7.47
C ILE A 78 7.54 0.97 -6.68
N CYS A 79 8.22 0.18 -5.84
CA CYS A 79 9.32 0.68 -5.03
C CYS A 79 10.43 -0.34 -4.81
N ASP A 80 11.62 0.05 -4.37
CA ASP A 80 12.66 -0.94 -4.00
C ASP A 80 12.34 -1.52 -2.61
N LEU A 81 12.07 -0.65 -1.64
CA LEU A 81 11.72 -1.02 -0.27
C LEU A 81 10.37 -0.42 0.15
N LEU A 82 9.46 -1.31 0.55
CA LEU A 82 8.13 -0.93 1.00
C LEU A 82 7.79 -1.49 2.38
N VAL A 83 7.36 -0.59 3.27
CA VAL A 83 6.73 -0.94 4.55
C VAL A 83 5.35 -0.33 4.62
N THR A 84 4.32 -1.18 4.74
CA THR A 84 2.92 -0.73 4.72
C THR A 84 2.08 -1.34 5.82
N PHE A 85 1.11 -0.56 6.29
CA PHE A 85 0.08 -1.01 7.21
C PHE A 85 -1.29 -0.54 6.71
N PHE A 86 -2.22 -1.48 6.57
CA PHE A 86 -3.56 -1.23 6.04
C PHE A 86 -4.63 -1.61 7.06
N ILE A 87 -5.53 -0.67 7.34
CA ILE A 87 -6.82 -0.91 8.01
C ILE A 87 -7.93 -0.43 7.07
N CYS A 88 -8.62 -1.36 6.42
CA CYS A 88 -9.70 -1.02 5.50
C CYS A 88 -10.84 -2.03 5.44
N ASN A 89 -12.06 -1.64 5.03
CA ASN A 89 -13.10 -2.65 4.80
C ASN A 89 -12.79 -3.42 3.51
N LEU A 90 -12.55 -2.70 2.40
CA LEU A 90 -12.20 -3.28 1.11
C LEU A 90 -10.87 -2.76 0.60
N LEU A 91 -9.98 -3.68 0.24
CA LEU A 91 -8.64 -3.37 -0.23
C LEU A 91 -8.29 -4.15 -1.49
N VAL A 92 -7.88 -3.40 -2.51
CA VAL A 92 -7.28 -3.93 -3.74
C VAL A 92 -5.90 -3.33 -3.91
N THR A 93 -4.89 -4.19 -3.96
CA THR A 93 -3.48 -3.76 -4.03
C THR A 93 -2.69 -4.54 -5.06
N LEU A 94 -1.76 -3.84 -5.70
CA LEU A 94 -0.70 -4.44 -6.50
C LEU A 94 0.65 -3.93 -6.00
N PHE A 95 1.54 -4.87 -5.71
CA PHE A 95 2.89 -4.59 -5.25
C PHE A 95 3.92 -5.11 -6.23
N ARG A 96 4.84 -4.24 -6.62
CA ARG A 96 6.06 -4.60 -7.33
C ARG A 96 7.25 -3.97 -6.62
N CYS A 97 7.94 -4.74 -5.79
CA CYS A 97 9.08 -4.25 -5.02
C CYS A 97 10.21 -5.27 -4.89
N ASP A 98 11.40 -4.90 -4.45
CA ASP A 98 12.43 -5.89 -4.13
C ASP A 98 12.18 -6.46 -2.74
N LEU A 99 11.97 -5.58 -1.75
CA LEU A 99 11.68 -5.93 -0.36
C LEU A 99 10.33 -5.36 0.08
N LEU A 100 9.45 -6.24 0.56
CA LEU A 100 8.12 -5.87 1.00
C LEU A 100 7.78 -6.42 2.38
N VAL A 101 7.40 -5.50 3.28
CA VAL A 101 6.83 -5.82 4.59
C VAL A 101 5.45 -5.20 4.71
N THR A 102 4.44 -6.03 4.92
CA THR A 102 3.05 -5.58 4.99
C THR A 102 2.29 -6.18 6.16
N LEU A 103 1.34 -5.42 6.67
CA LEU A 103 0.30 -5.93 7.55
C LEU A 103 -1.05 -5.44 7.06
N PHE A 104 -1.96 -6.39 6.89
CA PHE A 104 -3.31 -6.14 6.43
C PHE A 104 -4.33 -6.50 7.51
N ARG A 105 -5.22 -5.56 7.80
CA ARG A 105 -6.43 -5.79 8.60
C ARG A 105 -7.64 -5.29 7.82
N CYS A 106 -8.34 -6.20 7.16
CA CYS A 106 -9.48 -5.85 6.31
C CYS A 106 -10.65 -6.82 6.39
N ASP A 107 -11.80 -6.51 5.81
CA ASP A 107 -12.86 -7.52 5.64
C ASP A 107 -12.62 -8.28 4.33
N LEU A 108 -12.42 -7.56 3.22
CA LEU A 108 -12.13 -8.13 1.91
C LEU A 108 -10.81 -7.62 1.36
N LEU A 109 -9.94 -8.56 0.99
CA LEU A 109 -8.60 -8.26 0.48
C LEU A 109 -8.31 -9.01 -0.82
N VAL A 110 -7.92 -8.24 -1.84
CA VAL A 110 -7.39 -8.74 -3.11
C VAL A 110 -6.00 -8.15 -3.33
N THR A 111 -4.99 -9.02 -3.39
CA THR A 111 -3.59 -8.59 -3.51
C THR A 111 -2.84 -9.37 -4.57
N LEU A 112 -2.03 -8.67 -5.35
CA LEU A 112 -1.00 -9.28 -6.20
C LEU A 112 0.37 -8.80 -5.75
N PHE A 113 1.26 -9.75 -5.45
CA PHE A 113 2.63 -9.48 -5.06
C PHE A 113 3.61 -10.00 -6.09
N ARG A 114 4.53 -9.13 -6.50
CA ARG A 114 5.72 -9.48 -7.27
C ARG A 114 6.95 -8.86 -6.61
N CYS A 115 7.64 -9.64 -5.77
CA CYS A 115 8.82 -9.14 -5.05
C CYS A 115 9.90 -10.20 -4.88
N ASP A 116 11.13 -9.83 -4.52
CA ASP A 116 12.16 -10.84 -4.21
C ASP A 116 11.95 -11.39 -2.80
N LEU A 117 11.74 -10.51 -1.81
CA LEU A 117 11.47 -10.88 -0.42
C LEU A 117 10.16 -10.30 0.09
N LEU A 118 9.28 -11.19 0.57
CA LEU A 118 7.96 -10.82 1.06
C LEU A 118 7.72 -11.32 2.50
N VAL A 119 7.40 -10.38 3.39
CA VAL A 119 6.91 -10.65 4.75
C VAL A 119 5.53 -10.03 4.91
N THR A 120 4.51 -10.86 5.14
CA THR A 120 3.12 -10.39 5.27
C THR A 120 2.41 -11.00 6.46
N LEU A 121 1.60 -10.19 7.14
CA LEU A 121 0.57 -10.66 8.06
C LEU A 121 -0.81 -10.25 7.55
N PHE A 122 -1.69 -11.24 7.39
CA PHE A 122 -3.06 -11.03 6.94
C PHE A 122 -4.04 -11.35 8.06
N ARG A 123 -4.96 -10.41 8.31
CA ARG A 123 -6.13 -10.61 9.17
C ARG A 123 -7.36 -10.10 8.44
N CYS A 124 -8.11 -10.99 7.80
CA CYS A 124 -9.29 -10.60 7.02
C CYS A 124 -10.29 -11.71 6.81
N ASP A 125 -11.57 -11.39 6.63
CA ASP A 125 -12.61 -12.41 6.44
C ASP A 125 -12.42 -13.14 5.10
N LEU A 126 -12.22 -12.40 4.02
CA LEU A 126 -11.98 -12.94 2.68
C LEU A 126 -10.66 -12.46 2.10
N LEU A 127 -9.82 -13.40 1.68
CA LEU A 127 -8.52 -13.13 1.08
C LEU A 127 -8.35 -13.84 -0.28
N VAL A 128 -8.03 -13.05 -1.31
CA VAL A 128 -7.57 -13.54 -2.61
C VAL A 128 -6.17 -12.99 -2.88
N THR A 129 -5.20 -13.89 -3.00
CA THR A 129 -3.78 -13.52 -3.18
C THR A 129 -3.13 -14.26 -4.33
N LEU A 130 -2.28 -13.55 -5.06
CA LEU A 130 -1.31 -14.11 -5.99
C LEU A 130 0.10 -13.67 -5.58
N PHE A 131 1.00 -14.63 -5.43
CA PHE A 131 2.40 -14.41 -5.08
C PHE A 131 3.32 -14.85 -6.22
N ARG A 132 4.28 -13.98 -6.55
CA ARG A 132 5.47 -14.31 -7.33
C ARG A 132 6.69 -13.73 -6.60
N CYS A 133 7.31 -14.53 -5.74
CA CYS A 133 8.45 -14.10 -4.94
C CYS A 133 9.47 -15.20 -4.69
N ASP A 134 10.76 -14.85 -4.58
CA ASP A 134 11.82 -15.80 -4.30
C ASP A 134 11.73 -16.34 -2.86
N LEU A 135 11.52 -15.45 -1.89
CA LEU A 135 11.33 -15.78 -0.48
C LEU A 135 9.99 -15.24 0.05
N LEU A 136 9.20 -16.13 0.64
CA LEU A 136 7.88 -15.79 1.20
C LEU A 136 7.74 -16.23 2.66
N VAL A 137 7.44 -15.27 3.54
CA VAL A 137 7.02 -15.50 4.93
C VAL A 137 5.65 -14.87 5.14
N THR A 138 4.64 -15.71 5.37
CA THR A 138 3.27 -15.22 5.57
C THR A 138 2.61 -15.86 6.79
N LEU A 139 1.86 -15.03 7.54
CA LEU A 139 0.90 -15.47 8.55
C LEU A 139 -0.52 -15.10 8.10
N PHE A 140 -1.43 -16.07 8.11
CA PHE A 140 -2.83 -15.85 7.73
C PHE A 140 -3.80 -16.06 8.90
N ARG A 141 -4.73 -15.13 9.07
CA ARG A 141 -5.93 -15.32 9.90
C ARG A 141 -7.16 -14.88 9.11
N CYS A 142 -7.76 -15.84 8.39
CA CYS A 142 -8.90 -15.59 7.50
C CYS A 142 -9.98 -16.67 7.58
N ASP A 143 -11.22 -16.29 7.28
CA ASP A 143 -12.35 -17.22 7.19
C ASP A 143 -12.35 -17.94 5.82
N LEU A 144 -12.03 -17.20 4.75
CA LEU A 144 -11.86 -17.73 3.40
C LEU A 144 -10.54 -17.26 2.78
N LEU A 145 -9.75 -18.24 2.30
CA LEU A 145 -8.45 -17.99 1.67
C LEU A 145 -8.38 -18.63 0.29
N VAL A 146 -8.04 -17.83 -0.72
CA VAL A 146 -7.66 -18.28 -2.06
C VAL A 146 -6.24 -17.78 -2.34
N THR A 147 -5.30 -18.70 -2.54
CA THR A 147 -3.89 -18.40 -2.78
C THR A 147 -3.40 -19.05 -4.07
N PHE A 148 -2.63 -18.29 -4.84
CA PHE A 148 -1.89 -18.78 -6.00
C PHE A 148 -0.42 -18.39 -5.81
N ALA A 149 0.51 -19.33 -5.96
CA ALA A 149 1.95 -19.07 -5.81
C ALA A 149 2.71 -19.62 -7.01
N LEU A 150 3.54 -18.78 -7.62
CA LEU A 150 4.44 -19.12 -8.73
C LEU A 150 5.87 -18.89 -8.25
N GLU A 151 6.67 -19.95 -8.19
CA GLU A 151 8.14 -19.91 -7.95
C GLU A 151 8.56 -19.37 -6.56
N ALA A 152 8.19 -20.02 -5.45
CA ALA A 152 8.55 -19.53 -4.11
C ALA A 152 9.04 -20.63 -3.15
N PHE A 153 10.12 -20.34 -2.39
CA PHE A 153 10.41 -21.04 -1.13
C PHE A 153 9.50 -20.46 -0.04
N CYS A 154 8.48 -21.21 0.36
CA CYS A 154 7.43 -20.72 1.25
C CYS A 154 7.55 -21.25 2.68
N ALA A 155 7.51 -20.34 3.64
CA ALA A 155 7.16 -20.62 5.02
C ALA A 155 5.74 -20.08 5.29
N PHE A 156 4.76 -20.97 5.23
CA PHE A 156 3.37 -20.67 5.57
C PHE A 156 3.11 -21.01 7.04
N VAL A 157 2.68 -20.03 7.82
CA VAL A 157 2.12 -20.25 9.15
C VAL A 157 0.66 -19.84 9.10
N TYR A 158 -0.21 -20.74 9.57
CA TYR A 158 -1.63 -20.51 9.77
C TYR A 158 -1.90 -20.34 11.26
#